data_AF-B6JEH8-F1
#
_entry.id   AF-B6JEH8-F1
#
_cell.length_a   1.000
_cell.length_b   1.000
_cell.length_c   1.000
_cell.angle_alpha   90.00
_cell.angle_beta   90.00
_cell.angle_gamma   90.00
#
_symmetry.space_group_name_H-M   'P 1'
#
loop_
_entity.id
_entity.type
_entity.pdbx_description
1 polymer ?
#
loop_
_entity_poly.entity_id
_entity_poly.type
_entity_poly.pdbx_seq_one_letter_code
_entity_poly.pdbx_strand_id
1 'polypeptide(L)'
;MMTIRHGSPVAGCMRGLGARVGRACLPVVLAGMLLGAPAHAQFPGDNPAPVPPASIPEAEPSSPAISLAPPSALPVPPDLPAQLVQPPLIPPPSAQAAPQGSLALSARFGKDLPVINGGLVWRIYSDKPSLNGAMQLVREEHAAGPTIPLPPGGYVVHASLGLVSDVHSLTVKQDETARETFELPAGGLRIEGRVGTSKIPQGQIVFSVYKGSQFEIGTGDRAPIAQNIPAGDVLMLPAGIYYLVSNYGDANSIVRSDIRVQAAKLTDVVVTHRAAVITLKLVGEKGGEALANTSWSVITPAGDVIKESTGAFPRVMLAEGEYRAIAKNEGKVFERDFEVKNGVDGEVEVLIR
;
A
#
# COMPACT_ATOMS: atom_id res chain seq x y z
N MET A 1 -32.33 -19.23 -48.90
CA MET A 1 -33.75 -19.11 -49.26
C MET A 1 -34.35 -18.04 -48.35
N MET A 2 -34.97 -17.03 -48.97
CA MET A 2 -35.73 -15.90 -48.37
C MET A 2 -34.97 -14.80 -47.60
N THR A 3 -35.33 -13.52 -47.65
CA THR A 3 -35.57 -12.54 -48.73
C THR A 3 -35.33 -11.16 -48.09
N ILE A 4 -34.82 -10.23 -48.90
CA ILE A 4 -34.50 -8.81 -48.65
C ILE A 4 -35.70 -7.97 -48.14
N ARG A 5 -35.44 -6.90 -47.35
CA ARG A 5 -36.03 -5.55 -47.61
C ARG A 5 -35.29 -4.40 -46.91
N HIS A 6 -34.96 -3.39 -47.72
CA HIS A 6 -34.42 -2.07 -47.38
C HIS A 6 -35.49 -1.13 -46.80
N GLY A 7 -35.04 -0.10 -46.07
CA GLY A 7 -35.79 1.14 -45.82
C GLY A 7 -34.92 2.19 -45.13
N SER A 8 -34.52 3.23 -45.86
CA SER A 8 -33.81 4.43 -45.38
C SER A 8 -34.73 5.66 -45.57
N PRO A 9 -34.29 6.90 -45.31
CA PRO A 9 -34.61 7.73 -44.13
C PRO A 9 -35.68 8.80 -44.40
N VAL A 10 -36.19 9.46 -43.35
CA VAL A 10 -37.02 10.67 -43.47
C VAL A 10 -36.31 11.86 -42.82
N ALA A 11 -36.01 12.85 -43.66
CA ALA A 11 -35.62 14.20 -43.29
C ALA A 11 -36.86 15.05 -43.01
N GLY A 12 -36.81 15.87 -41.96
CA GLY A 12 -37.81 16.90 -41.65
C GLY A 12 -37.10 18.19 -41.25
N CYS A 13 -37.07 19.14 -42.18
CA CYS A 13 -36.49 20.47 -42.05
C CYS A 13 -37.53 21.42 -41.44
N MET A 14 -37.16 22.27 -40.48
CA MET A 14 -37.80 23.58 -40.33
C MET A 14 -36.85 24.63 -39.75
N ARG A 15 -36.87 25.78 -40.44
CA ARG A 15 -36.08 27.00 -40.24
C ARG A 15 -36.80 27.99 -39.30
N GLY A 16 -36.03 28.93 -38.73
CA GLY A 16 -36.49 30.23 -38.22
C GLY A 16 -35.43 30.81 -37.27
N LEU A 17 -34.42 31.57 -37.71
CA LEU A 17 -34.39 32.99 -38.12
C LEU A 17 -34.77 34.00 -37.01
N GLY A 18 -33.79 34.83 -36.61
CA GLY A 18 -33.93 35.99 -35.72
C GLY A 18 -32.65 36.20 -34.90
N ALA A 19 -31.58 36.85 -35.38
CA ALA A 19 -31.40 38.25 -35.78
C ALA A 19 -31.41 39.27 -34.61
N ARG A 20 -30.19 39.73 -34.31
CA ARG A 20 -29.76 41.11 -33.96
C ARG A 20 -29.70 41.58 -32.50
N VAL A 21 -28.69 42.45 -32.35
CA VAL A 21 -28.46 43.51 -31.35
C VAL A 21 -27.82 42.99 -30.05
N GLY A 22 -26.56 43.25 -29.70
CA GLY A 22 -25.78 44.47 -29.92
C GLY A 22 -25.82 45.33 -28.67
N ARG A 23 -24.96 45.04 -27.67
CA ARG A 23 -24.56 46.04 -26.67
C ARG A 23 -23.27 45.63 -25.98
N ALA A 24 -22.19 46.20 -26.51
CA ALA A 24 -20.96 46.41 -25.77
C ALA A 24 -21.25 47.41 -24.64
N CYS A 25 -20.93 47.03 -23.41
CA CYS A 25 -20.79 47.97 -22.29
C CYS A 25 -19.35 47.86 -21.79
N LEU A 26 -18.65 49.00 -21.87
CA LEU A 26 -17.33 49.25 -21.32
C LEU A 26 -17.20 48.76 -19.88
N PRO A 27 -16.05 48.21 -19.46
CA PRO A 27 -15.63 48.31 -18.07
C PRO A 27 -15.14 49.75 -17.80
N VAL A 28 -15.82 50.44 -16.89
CA VAL A 28 -15.33 51.67 -16.28
C VAL A 28 -14.11 51.30 -15.44
N VAL A 29 -12.95 51.77 -15.88
CA VAL A 29 -11.70 51.77 -15.13
C VAL A 29 -11.83 52.82 -14.04
N LEU A 30 -12.04 52.39 -12.79
CA LEU A 30 -11.91 53.27 -11.63
C LEU A 30 -10.50 53.10 -11.06
N ALA A 31 -9.65 54.08 -11.35
CA ALA A 31 -8.32 54.23 -10.79
C ALA A 31 -8.42 54.64 -9.31
N GLY A 32 -8.09 53.71 -8.42
CA GLY A 32 -7.80 53.99 -7.01
C GLY A 32 -6.31 53.89 -6.75
N MET A 33 -5.60 55.01 -6.87
CA MET A 33 -4.26 55.19 -6.31
C MET A 33 -4.39 55.30 -4.79
N LEU A 34 -3.88 54.32 -4.05
CA LEU A 34 -3.46 54.49 -2.67
C LEU A 34 -2.05 53.93 -2.50
N LEU A 35 -1.24 54.75 -1.83
CA LEU A 35 0.21 54.70 -1.72
C LEU A 35 0.72 53.43 -1.02
N GLY A 36 1.92 53.03 -1.43
CA GLY A 36 2.59 51.83 -0.99
C GLY A 36 3.09 51.87 0.44
N ALA A 37 3.03 50.69 1.07
CA ALA A 37 3.93 50.29 2.15
C ALA A 37 4.69 49.06 1.65
N PRO A 38 6.04 48.99 1.78
CA PRO A 38 6.78 47.79 1.45
C PRO A 38 6.53 46.76 2.54
N ALA A 39 5.68 45.76 2.26
CA ALA A 39 5.64 44.56 3.06
C ALA A 39 6.91 43.74 2.74
N HIS A 40 7.90 43.82 3.63
CA HIS A 40 9.02 42.89 3.63
C HIS A 40 8.47 41.47 3.80
N ALA A 41 8.62 40.65 2.77
CA ALA A 41 8.47 39.20 2.88
C ALA A 41 9.55 38.69 3.85
N GLN A 42 9.17 38.39 5.09
CA GLN A 42 10.02 37.63 5.99
C GLN A 42 9.90 36.15 5.60
N PHE A 43 10.89 35.69 4.84
CA PHE A 43 11.13 34.28 4.57
C PHE A 43 11.21 33.53 5.91
N PRO A 44 10.38 32.50 6.14
CA PRO A 44 10.60 31.57 7.24
C PRO A 44 11.78 30.66 6.87
N GLY A 45 12.93 30.89 7.50
CA GLY A 45 14.03 29.93 7.54
C GLY A 45 15.33 30.39 6.88
N ASP A 46 15.95 31.43 7.41
CA ASP A 46 17.38 31.72 7.18
C ASP A 46 18.22 31.02 8.28
N ASN A 47 18.19 29.68 8.27
CA ASN A 47 19.14 28.86 9.02
C ASN A 47 20.02 28.15 8.00
N PRO A 48 21.35 28.33 8.00
CA PRO A 48 22.22 27.67 7.04
C PRO A 48 22.12 26.15 7.18
N ALA A 49 22.12 25.45 6.04
CA ALA A 49 22.17 23.99 6.01
C ALA A 49 23.44 23.49 6.71
N PRO A 50 23.39 22.38 7.49
CA PRO A 50 24.59 21.77 8.05
C PRO A 50 25.48 21.24 6.91
N VAL A 51 26.73 21.69 6.92
CA VAL A 51 27.76 21.31 5.94
C VAL A 51 28.18 19.85 6.18
N PRO A 52 28.20 18.96 5.17
CA PRO A 52 28.78 17.64 5.33
C PRO A 52 30.32 17.74 5.47
N PRO A 53 30.96 16.90 6.30
CA PRO A 53 32.42 16.80 6.28
C PRO A 53 32.89 16.29 4.91
N ALA A 54 33.92 16.94 4.38
CA ALA A 54 34.49 16.66 3.07
C ALA A 54 35.04 15.22 2.97
N SER A 55 34.85 14.63 1.80
CA SER A 55 35.42 13.35 1.39
C SER A 55 36.95 13.43 1.34
N ILE A 56 37.61 12.43 1.91
CA ILE A 56 39.06 12.23 1.88
C ILE A 56 39.46 11.89 0.44
N PRO A 57 40.42 12.61 -0.19
CA PRO A 57 40.94 12.24 -1.50
C PRO A 57 41.84 11.00 -1.44
N GLU A 58 41.50 10.01 -2.27
CA GLU A 58 42.34 8.89 -2.70
C GLU A 58 43.53 9.41 -3.53
N ALA A 59 44.76 8.99 -3.18
CA ALA A 59 45.93 9.13 -4.05
C ALA A 59 47.02 8.09 -3.67
N GLU A 60 47.04 6.96 -4.37
CA GLU A 60 48.26 6.23 -4.72
C GLU A 60 48.93 6.91 -5.95
N PRO A 61 50.15 6.55 -6.41
CA PRO A 61 51.31 5.91 -5.76
C PRO A 61 52.64 6.68 -6.01
N SER A 62 53.65 6.57 -5.12
CA SER A 62 55.10 6.49 -5.49
C SER A 62 56.04 6.53 -4.26
N SER A 63 56.55 5.35 -3.88
CA SER A 63 57.96 4.98 -3.50
C SER A 63 58.77 5.79 -2.45
N PRO A 64 59.92 5.26 -1.95
CA PRO A 64 60.09 4.13 -1.03
C PRO A 64 60.82 4.53 0.28
N ALA A 65 61.02 3.55 1.19
CA ALA A 65 61.88 3.56 2.39
C ALA A 65 61.21 4.13 3.67
N ILE A 66 61.47 3.66 4.89
CA ILE A 66 62.62 2.91 5.43
C ILE A 66 62.15 2.07 6.62
N SER A 67 62.67 0.85 6.74
CA SER A 67 62.49 -0.05 7.87
C SER A 67 63.17 0.52 9.12
N LEU A 68 62.44 0.67 10.22
CA LEU A 68 62.99 1.01 11.55
C LEU A 68 63.12 -0.26 12.43
N ALA A 69 63.74 -1.29 11.87
CA ALA A 69 64.35 -2.34 12.69
C ALA A 69 65.76 -1.90 13.10
N PRO A 70 66.13 -1.95 14.39
CA PRO A 70 67.53 -1.80 14.79
C PRO A 70 68.33 -3.01 14.28
N PRO A 71 69.57 -2.82 13.75
CA PRO A 71 70.36 -3.92 13.20
C PRO A 71 71.08 -4.67 14.33
N SER A 72 70.96 -5.99 14.31
CA SER A 72 71.81 -6.90 15.07
C SER A 72 73.07 -7.22 14.26
N ALA A 73 74.26 -7.00 14.85
CA ALA A 73 75.48 -7.70 14.46
C ALA A 73 76.52 -7.77 15.61
N LEU A 74 76.61 -9.00 16.19
CA LEU A 74 77.79 -9.71 16.73
C LEU A 74 78.42 -9.21 18.06
N PRO A 75 79.16 -10.03 18.86
CA PRO A 75 79.54 -11.45 18.72
C PRO A 75 79.24 -12.34 19.97
N VAL A 76 79.44 -13.65 19.83
CA VAL A 76 79.38 -14.67 20.89
C VAL A 76 80.61 -14.56 21.82
N PRO A 77 80.43 -14.74 23.15
CA PRO A 77 81.33 -15.61 23.90
C PRO A 77 80.56 -16.65 24.75
N PRO A 78 81.26 -17.71 25.17
CA PRO A 78 80.65 -18.94 25.65
C PRO A 78 80.35 -18.88 27.15
N ASP A 79 79.50 -19.81 27.57
CA ASP A 79 79.48 -20.50 28.87
C ASP A 79 78.17 -20.37 29.66
N LEU A 80 77.76 -21.53 30.23
CA LEU A 80 76.78 -21.78 31.31
C LEU A 80 75.28 -22.01 30.93
N PRO A 81 74.56 -22.92 31.65
CA PRO A 81 74.17 -24.20 31.07
C PRO A 81 72.66 -24.53 31.09
N ALA A 82 72.36 -25.64 30.39
CA ALA A 82 71.23 -26.58 30.53
C ALA A 82 69.79 -26.06 30.27
N GLN A 83 69.26 -26.54 29.13
CA GLN A 83 67.87 -26.53 28.73
C GLN A 83 66.93 -27.06 29.83
N LEU A 84 65.98 -26.24 30.26
CA LEU A 84 64.72 -26.75 30.81
C LEU A 84 63.83 -27.14 29.63
N VAL A 85 63.66 -28.44 29.46
CA VAL A 85 62.73 -29.09 28.54
C VAL A 85 61.32 -28.56 28.83
N GLN A 86 60.76 -27.75 27.92
CA GLN A 86 59.33 -27.47 27.92
C GLN A 86 58.59 -28.70 27.37
N PRO A 87 57.62 -29.28 28.09
CA PRO A 87 56.80 -30.36 27.55
C PRO A 87 55.95 -29.83 26.39
N PRO A 88 55.65 -30.66 25.37
CA PRO A 88 54.89 -30.23 24.21
C PRO A 88 53.46 -29.83 24.63
N LEU A 89 53.07 -28.61 24.26
CA LEU A 89 51.68 -28.15 24.27
C LEU A 89 50.87 -29.06 23.34
N ILE A 90 50.11 -29.98 23.94
CA ILE A 90 49.08 -30.75 23.24
C ILE A 90 48.05 -29.72 22.74
N PRO A 91 47.78 -29.61 21.43
CA PRO A 91 46.71 -28.75 20.95
C PRO A 91 45.39 -29.20 21.60
N PRO A 92 44.52 -28.28 22.05
CA PRO A 92 43.23 -28.66 22.61
C PRO A 92 42.50 -29.54 21.58
N PRO A 93 41.78 -30.59 22.02
CA PRO A 93 40.97 -31.37 21.09
C PRO A 93 40.05 -30.39 20.37
N SER A 94 40.18 -30.33 19.05
CA SER A 94 39.20 -29.69 18.18
C SER A 94 37.84 -30.15 18.67
N ALA A 95 37.04 -29.23 19.24
CA ALA A 95 35.67 -29.52 19.60
C ALA A 95 35.05 -30.15 18.37
N GLN A 96 34.78 -31.46 18.45
CA GLN A 96 34.17 -32.20 17.36
C GLN A 96 32.89 -31.43 17.07
N ALA A 97 32.82 -30.80 15.90
CA ALA A 97 31.58 -30.24 15.42
C ALA A 97 30.56 -31.37 15.57
N ALA A 98 29.49 -31.12 16.33
CA ALA A 98 28.43 -32.10 16.48
C ALA A 98 28.08 -32.61 15.08
N PRO A 99 27.78 -33.92 14.91
CA PRO A 99 27.20 -34.42 13.68
C PRO A 99 26.14 -33.45 13.20
N GLN A 100 26.38 -32.75 12.10
CA GLN A 100 25.47 -31.76 11.54
C GLN A 100 25.19 -32.17 10.11
N GLY A 101 23.91 -32.32 9.79
CA GLY A 101 23.46 -32.25 8.41
C GLY A 101 23.26 -30.80 8.01
N SER A 102 23.02 -30.57 6.73
CA SER A 102 22.64 -29.24 6.23
C SER A 102 21.28 -29.31 5.56
N LEU A 103 20.49 -28.26 5.74
CA LEU A 103 19.20 -28.09 5.11
C LEU A 103 19.25 -26.87 4.21
N ALA A 104 19.20 -27.09 2.91
CA ALA A 104 19.10 -26.04 1.90
C ALA A 104 17.62 -25.87 1.50
N LEU A 105 17.08 -24.69 1.77
CA LEU A 105 15.69 -24.35 1.49
C LEU A 105 15.61 -23.45 0.26
N SER A 106 14.54 -23.60 -0.52
CA SER A 106 14.20 -22.68 -1.60
C SER A 106 12.69 -22.63 -1.80
N ALA A 107 12.14 -21.51 -2.26
CA ALA A 107 10.72 -21.40 -2.58
C ALA A 107 10.55 -20.91 -4.02
N ARG A 108 9.51 -21.39 -4.70
CA ARG A 108 9.10 -20.97 -6.04
C ARG A 108 7.63 -20.61 -6.06
N PHE A 109 7.20 -19.75 -6.97
CA PHE A 109 5.79 -19.38 -7.10
C PHE A 109 4.87 -20.51 -7.62
N GLY A 110 5.44 -21.66 -7.99
CA GLY A 110 4.73 -22.84 -8.46
C GLY A 110 5.65 -23.70 -9.32
N LYS A 111 5.13 -24.82 -9.81
CA LYS A 111 5.86 -25.72 -10.70
C LYS A 111 6.38 -24.96 -11.94
N ASP A 112 7.70 -25.02 -12.15
CA ASP A 112 8.42 -24.34 -13.24
C ASP A 112 8.36 -22.81 -13.25
N LEU A 113 7.94 -22.17 -12.15
CA LEU A 113 7.97 -20.72 -11.98
C LEU A 113 9.28 -20.23 -11.33
N PRO A 114 9.61 -18.93 -11.46
CA PRO A 114 10.81 -18.36 -10.84
C PRO A 114 10.90 -18.61 -9.34
N VAL A 115 12.14 -18.75 -8.85
CA VAL A 115 12.46 -18.80 -7.43
C VAL A 115 12.11 -17.45 -6.79
N ILE A 116 11.54 -17.51 -5.59
CA ILE A 116 11.18 -16.34 -4.79
C ILE A 116 12.46 -15.82 -4.12
N ASN A 117 12.82 -14.58 -4.42
CA ASN A 117 14.10 -13.98 -4.00
C ASN A 117 14.00 -13.08 -2.76
N GLY A 118 12.83 -12.97 -2.11
CA GLY A 118 12.67 -12.13 -0.94
C GLY A 118 11.28 -12.23 -0.30
N GLY A 119 11.15 -11.69 0.92
CA GLY A 119 9.90 -11.69 1.69
C GLY A 119 9.53 -13.06 2.28
N LEU A 120 10.43 -14.05 2.21
CA LEU A 120 10.23 -15.38 2.76
C LEU A 120 10.58 -15.40 4.24
N VAL A 121 9.76 -16.10 5.02
CA VAL A 121 10.05 -16.43 6.40
C VAL A 121 9.97 -17.94 6.55
N TRP A 122 11.11 -18.53 6.92
CA TRP A 122 11.30 -19.94 7.17
C TRP A 122 11.27 -20.19 8.67
N ARG A 123 10.39 -21.08 9.13
CA ARG A 123 10.34 -21.52 10.52
C ARG A 123 10.55 -23.02 10.57
N ILE A 124 11.60 -23.44 11.25
CA ILE A 124 11.99 -24.85 11.36
C ILE A 124 11.67 -25.29 12.78
N TYR A 125 10.79 -26.29 12.87
CA TYR A 125 10.37 -26.90 14.11
C TYR A 125 10.97 -28.30 14.25
N SER A 126 11.25 -28.73 15.47
CA SER A 126 11.59 -30.13 15.72
C SER A 126 10.35 -31.00 15.67
N ASP A 127 10.46 -32.18 15.04
CA ASP A 127 9.39 -33.19 15.03
C ASP A 127 9.12 -33.79 16.43
N LYS A 128 10.09 -33.64 17.34
CA LYS A 128 9.91 -34.01 18.75
C LYS A 128 9.02 -32.96 19.44
N PRO A 129 7.85 -33.34 19.99
CA PRO A 129 7.04 -32.44 20.78
C PRO A 129 7.79 -32.02 22.04
N SER A 130 7.68 -30.74 22.41
CA SER A 130 8.16 -30.26 23.70
C SER A 130 7.33 -30.84 24.86
N LEU A 131 7.79 -30.66 26.10
CA LEU A 131 7.06 -31.08 27.31
C LEU A 131 5.62 -30.54 27.39
N ASN A 132 5.32 -29.45 26.68
CA ASN A 132 4.00 -28.81 26.66
C ASN A 132 3.14 -29.23 25.44
N GLY A 133 3.59 -30.19 24.62
CA GLY A 133 2.90 -30.63 23.41
C GLY A 133 3.03 -29.70 22.20
N ALA A 134 3.69 -28.55 22.34
CA ALA A 134 3.98 -27.63 21.23
C ALA A 134 5.24 -28.07 20.46
N MET A 135 5.27 -27.85 19.14
CA MET A 135 6.49 -28.03 18.36
C MET A 135 7.52 -26.94 18.71
N GLN A 136 8.77 -27.33 18.99
CA GLN A 136 9.81 -26.38 19.36
C GLN A 136 10.41 -25.73 18.11
N LEU A 137 10.38 -24.39 18.04
CA LEU A 137 11.10 -23.64 17.01
C LEU A 137 12.61 -23.81 17.22
N VAL A 138 13.27 -24.46 16.27
CA VAL A 138 14.71 -24.70 16.27
C VAL A 138 15.43 -23.53 15.61
N ARG A 139 14.85 -22.98 14.54
CA ARG A 139 15.46 -21.92 13.74
C ARG A 139 14.39 -21.10 13.02
N GLU A 140 14.65 -19.80 12.89
CA GLU A 140 13.92 -18.91 11.98
C GLU A 140 14.94 -18.26 11.03
N GLU A 141 14.63 -18.20 9.74
CA GLU A 141 15.49 -17.58 8.71
C GLU A 141 14.65 -16.77 7.73
N HIS A 142 15.23 -15.70 7.18
CA HIS A 142 14.55 -14.76 6.29
C HIS A 142 15.20 -14.66 4.90
N ALA A 143 16.32 -15.38 4.68
CA ALA A 143 17.00 -15.41 3.39
C ALA A 143 16.16 -16.15 2.33
N ALA A 144 16.38 -15.84 1.05
CA ALA A 144 15.64 -16.47 -0.04
C ALA A 144 15.95 -17.98 -0.21
N GLY A 145 17.21 -18.35 0.03
CA GLY A 145 17.68 -19.73 -0.05
C GLY A 145 18.71 -20.05 1.03
N PRO A 146 18.32 -20.08 2.32
CA PRO A 146 19.26 -20.33 3.40
C PRO A 146 19.74 -21.78 3.35
N THR A 147 21.02 -21.97 3.67
CA THR A 147 21.58 -23.30 3.99
C THR A 147 21.87 -23.33 5.49
N ILE A 148 21.15 -24.19 6.20
CA ILE A 148 21.06 -24.15 7.65
C ILE A 148 21.67 -25.45 8.19
N PRO A 149 22.72 -25.38 9.02
CA PRO A 149 23.25 -26.57 9.69
C PRO A 149 22.27 -27.01 10.79
N LEU A 150 21.84 -28.27 10.74
CA LEU A 150 20.90 -28.85 11.70
C LEU A 150 21.42 -30.20 12.20
N PRO A 151 21.25 -30.53 13.49
CA PRO A 151 21.53 -31.88 13.98
C PRO A 151 20.69 -32.93 13.22
N PRO A 152 21.19 -34.16 13.03
CA PRO A 152 20.40 -35.24 12.44
C PRO A 152 19.10 -35.48 13.22
N GLY A 153 17.98 -35.53 12.52
CA GLY A 153 16.66 -35.65 13.13
C GLY A 153 15.51 -35.31 12.19
N GLY A 154 14.28 -35.51 12.68
CA GLY A 154 13.05 -35.08 12.01
C GLY A 154 12.72 -33.62 12.30
N TYR A 155 12.31 -32.90 11.27
CA TYR A 155 11.95 -31.49 11.32
C TYR A 155 10.69 -31.20 10.51
N VAL A 156 9.97 -30.17 10.92
CA VAL A 156 8.83 -29.60 10.19
C VAL A 156 9.19 -28.18 9.80
N VAL A 157 9.17 -27.88 8.50
CA VAL A 157 9.56 -26.58 7.97
C VAL A 157 8.32 -25.88 7.43
N HIS A 158 8.04 -24.71 7.98
CA HIS A 158 6.98 -23.83 7.58
C HIS A 158 7.58 -22.66 6.78
N ALA A 159 7.26 -22.61 5.49
CA ALA A 159 7.63 -21.52 4.60
C ALA A 159 6.45 -20.55 4.48
N SER A 160 6.69 -19.25 4.59
CA SER A 160 5.64 -18.24 4.43
C SER A 160 6.09 -17.03 3.62
N LEU A 161 5.18 -16.51 2.80
CA LEU A 161 5.30 -15.32 1.98
C LEU A 161 4.00 -14.51 2.12
N GLY A 162 3.99 -13.51 3.01
CA GLY A 162 2.78 -12.74 3.31
C GLY A 162 1.65 -13.63 3.85
N LEU A 163 0.55 -13.72 3.10
CA LEU A 163 -0.61 -14.57 3.43
C LEU A 163 -0.53 -15.99 2.84
N VAL A 164 0.56 -16.33 2.15
CA VAL A 164 0.78 -17.65 1.57
C VAL A 164 1.73 -18.44 2.47
N SER A 165 1.39 -19.67 2.79
CA SER A 165 2.24 -20.54 3.60
C SER A 165 2.14 -21.99 3.13
N ASP A 166 3.21 -22.74 3.34
CA ASP A 166 3.30 -24.17 3.05
C ASP A 166 4.19 -24.88 4.09
N VAL A 167 3.93 -26.16 4.35
CA VAL A 167 4.56 -26.92 5.45
C VAL A 167 4.99 -28.29 4.98
N HIS A 168 6.29 -28.58 5.05
CA HIS A 168 6.86 -29.88 4.73
C HIS A 168 7.55 -30.50 5.94
N SER A 169 7.36 -31.80 6.15
CA SER A 169 8.13 -32.59 7.10
C SER A 169 9.30 -33.26 6.38
N LEU A 170 10.49 -33.21 6.99
CA LEU A 170 11.69 -33.79 6.41
C LEU A 170 12.62 -34.34 7.49
N THR A 171 13.49 -35.28 7.09
CA THR A 171 14.51 -35.86 7.98
C THR A 171 15.89 -35.45 7.50
N VAL A 172 16.65 -34.80 8.36
CA VAL A 172 18.05 -34.44 8.10
C VAL A 172 18.94 -35.57 8.59
N LYS A 173 19.84 -36.05 7.73
CA LYS A 173 20.85 -37.07 8.09
C LYS A 173 22.22 -36.42 8.30
N GLN A 174 23.10 -37.13 9.00
CA GLN A 174 24.48 -36.70 9.22
C GLN A 174 25.24 -36.62 7.89
N ASP A 175 26.04 -35.55 7.72
CA ASP A 175 26.85 -35.28 6.52
C ASP A 175 26.06 -35.25 5.19
N GLU A 176 24.74 -35.12 5.24
CA GLU A 176 23.86 -34.99 4.08
C GLU A 176 23.32 -33.55 3.97
N THR A 177 23.26 -33.03 2.75
CA THR A 177 22.51 -31.80 2.44
C THR A 177 21.12 -32.15 1.95
N ALA A 178 20.13 -32.05 2.84
CA ALA A 178 18.73 -32.11 2.46
C ALA A 178 18.39 -30.84 1.65
N ARG A 179 17.88 -31.00 0.43
CA ARG A 179 17.42 -29.90 -0.41
C ARG A 179 15.91 -29.97 -0.53
N GLU A 180 15.23 -28.94 -0.05
CA GLU A 180 13.77 -28.86 -0.11
C GLU A 180 13.34 -27.65 -0.93
N THR A 181 12.32 -27.84 -1.76
CA THR A 181 11.74 -26.75 -2.55
C THR A 181 10.24 -26.63 -2.29
N PHE A 182 9.83 -25.45 -1.85
CA PHE A 182 8.44 -25.13 -1.53
C PHE A 182 7.75 -24.46 -2.71
N GLU A 183 6.49 -24.82 -2.97
CA GLU A 183 5.66 -24.18 -3.96
C GLU A 183 4.67 -23.23 -3.27
N LEU A 184 4.94 -21.93 -3.35
CA LEU A 184 4.10 -20.89 -2.77
C LEU A 184 3.38 -20.14 -3.89
N PRO A 185 2.19 -20.61 -4.35
CA PRO A 185 1.44 -19.96 -5.40
C PRO A 185 0.91 -18.61 -4.93
N ALA A 186 1.75 -17.58 -5.02
CA ALA A 186 1.45 -16.23 -4.62
C ALA A 186 1.40 -15.28 -5.83
N GLY A 187 0.44 -14.37 -5.83
CA GLY A 187 0.35 -13.25 -6.76
C GLY A 187 0.28 -11.93 -6.01
N GLY A 188 0.73 -10.87 -6.67
CA GLY A 188 0.55 -9.51 -6.19
C GLY A 188 -0.80 -8.96 -6.63
N LEU A 189 -1.48 -8.22 -5.77
CA LEU A 189 -2.70 -7.48 -6.09
C LEU A 189 -2.45 -6.00 -5.78
N ARG A 190 -2.55 -5.16 -6.81
CA ARG A 190 -2.53 -3.69 -6.65
C ARG A 190 -3.89 -3.14 -7.03
N ILE A 191 -4.44 -2.31 -6.16
CA ILE A 191 -5.82 -1.82 -6.28
C ILE A 191 -5.81 -0.30 -6.30
N GLU A 192 -6.48 0.28 -7.28
CA GLU A 192 -6.68 1.73 -7.38
C GLU A 192 -8.17 2.06 -7.45
N GLY A 193 -8.53 3.27 -7.02
CA GLY A 193 -9.87 3.81 -7.13
C GLY A 193 -9.96 4.97 -8.11
N ARG A 194 -11.07 5.05 -8.84
CA ARG A 194 -11.41 6.17 -9.72
C ARG A 194 -12.86 6.59 -9.55
N VAL A 195 -13.10 7.88 -9.80
CA VAL A 195 -14.44 8.47 -9.94
C VAL A 195 -14.43 9.23 -11.26
N GLY A 196 -15.35 8.89 -12.16
CA GLY A 196 -15.28 9.35 -13.54
C GLY A 196 -13.92 9.02 -14.17
N THR A 197 -13.17 10.04 -14.58
CA THR A 197 -11.82 9.91 -15.15
C THR A 197 -10.69 10.18 -14.14
N SER A 198 -11.02 10.62 -12.93
CA SER A 198 -10.07 11.06 -11.90
C SER A 198 -9.68 9.93 -10.96
N LYS A 199 -8.40 9.88 -10.57
CA LYS A 199 -7.91 8.96 -9.52
C LYS A 199 -8.36 9.47 -8.15
N ILE A 200 -8.87 8.57 -7.32
CA ILE A 200 -9.22 8.87 -5.93
C ILE A 200 -7.93 8.91 -5.10
N PRO A 201 -7.68 9.98 -4.33
CA PRO A 201 -6.52 10.06 -3.45
C PRO A 201 -6.50 8.96 -2.38
N GLN A 202 -5.30 8.57 -1.97
CA GLN A 202 -5.12 7.73 -0.77
C GLN A 202 -5.76 8.41 0.45
N GLY A 203 -6.41 7.63 1.32
CA GLY A 203 -7.12 8.12 2.51
C GLY A 203 -8.59 8.48 2.28
N GLN A 204 -9.02 8.65 1.02
CA GLN A 204 -10.46 8.81 0.70
C GLN A 204 -11.12 7.51 0.26
N ILE A 205 -10.34 6.45 0.04
CA ILE A 205 -10.84 5.15 -0.38
C ILE A 205 -10.16 4.05 0.42
N VAL A 206 -10.98 3.06 0.79
CA VAL A 206 -10.54 1.91 1.56
C VAL A 206 -11.02 0.64 0.88
N PHE A 207 -10.13 -0.34 0.77
CA PHE A 207 -10.40 -1.64 0.19
C PHE A 207 -10.37 -2.75 1.24
N SER A 208 -11.30 -3.69 1.10
CA SER A 208 -11.34 -4.94 1.86
C SER A 208 -11.44 -6.12 0.88
N VAL A 209 -10.61 -7.13 1.07
CA VAL A 209 -10.54 -8.31 0.20
C VAL A 209 -11.05 -9.53 0.94
N TYR A 210 -11.84 -10.34 0.24
CA TYR A 210 -12.48 -11.53 0.75
C TYR A 210 -12.20 -12.71 -0.18
N LYS A 211 -12.16 -13.93 0.38
CA LYS A 211 -11.96 -15.15 -0.40
C LYS A 211 -13.25 -15.58 -1.10
N GLY A 212 -13.15 -16.06 -2.34
CA GLY A 212 -14.27 -16.56 -3.14
C GLY A 212 -14.87 -15.50 -4.06
N SER A 213 -16.12 -15.69 -4.48
CA SER A 213 -16.87 -14.75 -5.33
C SER A 213 -17.94 -14.03 -4.52
N GLN A 214 -18.25 -12.78 -4.90
CA GLN A 214 -19.36 -12.02 -4.32
C GLN A 214 -20.74 -12.68 -4.55
N PHE A 215 -20.84 -13.62 -5.50
CA PHE A 215 -22.08 -14.33 -5.84
C PHE A 215 -22.21 -15.69 -5.12
N GLU A 216 -21.26 -16.04 -4.26
CA GLU A 216 -21.29 -17.31 -3.54
C GLU A 216 -22.35 -17.27 -2.42
N ILE A 217 -23.52 -17.87 -2.66
CA ILE A 217 -24.66 -17.89 -1.72
C ILE A 217 -24.41 -18.94 -0.63
N GLY A 218 -24.65 -18.59 0.64
CA GLY A 218 -24.71 -19.56 1.75
C GLY A 218 -23.53 -19.58 2.71
N THR A 219 -22.55 -18.69 2.52
CA THR A 219 -21.53 -18.40 3.56
C THR A 219 -21.74 -16.97 4.02
N GLY A 220 -22.45 -16.80 5.14
CA GLY A 220 -22.63 -15.50 5.80
C GLY A 220 -21.30 -14.78 6.04
N ASP A 221 -21.37 -13.47 6.30
CA ASP A 221 -20.25 -12.52 6.45
C ASP A 221 -18.88 -13.19 6.67
N ARG A 222 -18.20 -13.49 5.55
CA ARG A 222 -16.85 -14.03 5.60
C ARG A 222 -15.96 -12.94 6.18
N ALA A 223 -15.15 -13.27 7.18
CA ALA A 223 -14.11 -12.35 7.61
C ALA A 223 -13.21 -12.01 6.41
N PRO A 224 -12.96 -10.73 6.12
CA PRO A 224 -12.03 -10.35 5.06
C PRO A 224 -10.63 -10.83 5.42
N ILE A 225 -9.89 -11.24 4.41
CA ILE A 225 -8.50 -11.68 4.54
C ILE A 225 -7.53 -10.50 4.67
N ALA A 226 -7.96 -9.32 4.22
CA ALA A 226 -7.26 -8.06 4.36
C ALA A 226 -8.28 -6.92 4.37
N GLN A 227 -8.10 -5.97 5.28
CA GLN A 227 -8.94 -4.78 5.44
C GLN A 227 -8.05 -3.54 5.42
N ASN A 228 -8.67 -2.38 5.23
CA ASN A 228 -8.00 -1.09 5.35
C ASN A 228 -6.81 -0.95 4.38
N ILE A 229 -6.88 -1.61 3.22
CA ILE A 229 -5.82 -1.55 2.23
C ILE A 229 -5.94 -0.19 1.53
N PRO A 230 -4.88 0.65 1.52
CA PRO A 230 -4.90 1.93 0.83
C PRO A 230 -4.71 1.73 -0.69
N ALA A 231 -5.13 2.73 -1.47
CA ALA A 231 -4.99 2.69 -2.93
C ALA A 231 -3.52 2.68 -3.36
N GLY A 232 -3.16 1.79 -4.28
CA GLY A 232 -1.82 1.69 -4.86
C GLY A 232 -0.87 0.75 -4.13
N ASP A 233 -1.22 0.27 -2.93
CA ASP A 233 -0.43 -0.74 -2.22
C ASP A 233 -0.52 -2.11 -2.90
N VAL A 234 0.54 -2.90 -2.74
CA VAL A 234 0.63 -4.26 -3.28
C VAL A 234 0.43 -5.27 -2.16
N LEU A 235 -0.66 -6.03 -2.24
CA LEU A 235 -0.96 -7.12 -1.33
C LEU A 235 -0.52 -8.45 -1.94
N MET A 236 0.25 -9.25 -1.19
CA MET A 236 0.57 -10.62 -1.58
C MET A 236 -0.54 -11.58 -1.14
N LEU A 237 -1.13 -12.27 -2.11
CA LEU A 237 -2.23 -13.20 -1.90
C LEU A 237 -1.93 -14.55 -2.53
N PRO A 238 -2.48 -15.66 -1.99
CA PRO A 238 -2.49 -16.93 -2.70
C PRO A 238 -3.17 -16.78 -4.08
N ALA A 239 -2.76 -17.58 -5.05
CA ALA A 239 -3.44 -17.65 -6.33
C ALA A 239 -4.85 -18.20 -6.13
N GLY A 240 -5.85 -17.53 -6.68
CA GLY A 240 -7.24 -17.86 -6.41
C GLY A 240 -8.24 -16.80 -6.88
N ILE A 241 -9.50 -17.06 -6.55
CA ILE A 241 -10.62 -16.14 -6.79
C ILE A 241 -10.93 -15.44 -5.46
N TYR A 242 -11.05 -14.12 -5.54
CA TYR A 242 -11.36 -13.24 -4.43
C TYR A 242 -12.44 -12.26 -4.89
N TYR A 243 -13.09 -11.61 -3.94
CA TYR A 243 -13.88 -10.43 -4.23
C TYR A 243 -13.42 -9.27 -3.35
N LEU A 244 -13.48 -8.09 -3.93
CA LEU A 244 -13.09 -6.84 -3.33
C LEU A 244 -14.35 -6.05 -2.97
N VAL A 245 -14.32 -5.40 -1.81
CA VAL A 245 -15.26 -4.36 -1.42
C VAL A 245 -14.48 -3.06 -1.32
N SER A 246 -14.86 -2.08 -2.12
CA SER A 246 -14.28 -0.74 -2.14
C SER A 246 -15.27 0.26 -1.56
N ASN A 247 -14.82 1.05 -0.60
CA ASN A 247 -15.61 2.12 0.02
C ASN A 247 -14.94 3.45 -0.28
N TYR A 248 -15.65 4.32 -1.00
CA TYR A 248 -15.19 5.68 -1.29
C TYR A 248 -15.88 6.68 -0.36
N GLY A 249 -15.06 7.42 0.38
CA GLY A 249 -15.50 8.28 1.47
C GLY A 249 -16.08 7.46 2.63
N ASP A 250 -16.95 8.10 3.38
CA ASP A 250 -17.53 7.60 4.62
C ASP A 250 -19.06 7.71 4.62
N ALA A 251 -19.66 7.60 3.42
CA ALA A 251 -21.11 7.60 3.20
C ALA A 251 -21.54 6.32 2.47
N ASN A 252 -22.15 6.43 1.28
CA ASN A 252 -22.83 5.32 0.62
C ASN A 252 -22.21 4.84 -0.71
N SER A 253 -20.97 5.24 -1.03
CA SER A 253 -20.31 4.80 -2.28
C SER A 253 -19.53 3.50 -2.08
N ILE A 254 -20.22 2.37 -2.31
CA ILE A 254 -19.66 1.01 -2.16
C ILE A 254 -19.67 0.28 -3.50
N VAL A 255 -18.53 -0.30 -3.87
CA VAL A 255 -18.40 -1.14 -5.08
C VAL A 255 -17.91 -2.52 -4.69
N ARG A 256 -18.51 -3.56 -5.26
CA ARG A 256 -18.06 -4.95 -5.12
C ARG A 256 -17.62 -5.51 -6.46
N SER A 257 -16.50 -6.23 -6.50
CA SER A 257 -16.00 -6.82 -7.74
C SER A 257 -15.22 -8.10 -7.48
N ASP A 258 -15.47 -9.12 -8.30
CA ASP A 258 -14.66 -10.34 -8.32
C ASP A 258 -13.31 -10.08 -9.01
N ILE A 259 -12.26 -10.68 -8.46
CA ILE A 259 -10.89 -10.58 -8.93
C ILE A 259 -10.25 -11.96 -8.95
N ARG A 260 -9.32 -12.16 -9.89
CA ARG A 260 -8.52 -13.38 -9.98
C ARG A 260 -7.05 -13.05 -9.79
N VAL A 261 -6.45 -13.63 -8.76
CA VAL A 261 -5.02 -13.53 -8.49
C VAL A 261 -4.32 -14.72 -9.15
N GLN A 262 -3.27 -14.44 -9.92
CA GLN A 262 -2.47 -15.46 -10.59
C GLN A 262 -1.09 -15.56 -9.94
N ALA A 263 -0.56 -16.78 -9.83
CA ALA A 263 0.78 -17.00 -9.30
C ALA A 263 1.84 -16.31 -10.16
N ALA A 264 2.89 -15.78 -9.52
CA ALA A 264 4.01 -15.06 -10.14
C ALA A 264 3.62 -13.84 -10.99
N LYS A 265 2.42 -13.26 -10.77
CA LYS A 265 1.96 -12.08 -11.50
C LYS A 265 1.48 -10.98 -10.56
N LEU A 266 1.61 -9.74 -11.02
CA LEU A 266 0.93 -8.59 -10.46
C LEU A 266 -0.39 -8.40 -11.19
N THR A 267 -1.50 -8.49 -10.45
CA THR A 267 -2.84 -8.15 -10.93
C THR A 267 -3.14 -6.70 -10.56
N ASP A 268 -3.27 -5.84 -11.56
CA ASP A 268 -3.70 -4.45 -11.41
C ASP A 268 -5.22 -4.35 -11.55
N VAL A 269 -5.88 -3.81 -10.52
CA VAL A 269 -7.33 -3.61 -10.48
C VAL A 269 -7.65 -2.14 -10.31
N VAL A 270 -8.50 -1.61 -11.18
CA VAL A 270 -9.02 -0.24 -11.07
C VAL A 270 -10.52 -0.32 -10.79
N VAL A 271 -10.93 0.13 -9.61
CA VAL A 271 -12.33 0.19 -9.19
C VAL A 271 -12.90 1.56 -9.54
N THR A 272 -14.00 1.58 -10.28
CA THR A 272 -14.67 2.84 -10.65
C THR A 272 -15.91 3.03 -9.80
N HIS A 273 -15.91 4.06 -8.97
CA HIS A 273 -17.06 4.50 -8.19
C HIS A 273 -17.93 5.45 -9.02
N ARG A 274 -19.25 5.33 -8.83
CA ARG A 274 -20.23 6.32 -9.29
C ARG A 274 -20.58 7.23 -8.12
N ALA A 275 -19.87 8.34 -8.01
CA ALA A 275 -19.97 9.25 -6.87
C ALA A 275 -19.47 10.65 -7.24
N ALA A 276 -19.68 11.63 -6.37
CA ALA A 276 -19.03 12.93 -6.44
C ALA A 276 -18.87 13.55 -5.05
N VAL A 277 -17.99 14.55 -4.96
CA VAL A 277 -17.83 15.36 -3.76
C VAL A 277 -18.81 16.52 -3.81
N ILE A 278 -19.68 16.61 -2.82
CA ILE A 278 -20.65 17.69 -2.67
C ILE A 278 -20.26 18.57 -1.48
N THR A 279 -20.16 19.88 -1.73
CA THR A 279 -19.98 20.89 -0.67
C THR A 279 -21.33 21.50 -0.35
N LEU A 280 -21.73 21.48 0.92
CA LEU A 280 -22.99 22.07 1.35
C LEU A 280 -22.74 23.46 1.91
N LYS A 281 -23.65 24.41 1.68
CA LYS A 281 -23.64 25.71 2.36
C LYS A 281 -25.04 26.27 2.54
N LEU A 282 -25.28 26.89 3.69
CA LEU A 282 -26.53 27.55 4.05
C LEU A 282 -26.30 29.03 3.87
N VAL A 283 -27.08 29.68 3.02
CA VAL A 283 -26.88 31.08 2.62
C VAL A 283 -28.17 31.87 2.80
N GLY A 284 -28.06 33.15 3.16
CA GLY A 284 -29.21 34.05 3.27
C GLY A 284 -29.80 34.43 1.89
N GLU A 285 -28.92 34.63 0.91
CA GLU A 285 -29.26 34.92 -0.47
C GLU A 285 -28.38 34.07 -1.40
N LYS A 286 -28.82 33.89 -2.65
CA LYS A 286 -28.09 33.08 -3.63
C LYS A 286 -26.67 33.64 -3.84
N GLY A 287 -25.64 32.81 -3.69
CA GLY A 287 -24.24 33.23 -3.75
C GLY A 287 -23.76 34.07 -2.55
N GLY A 288 -24.55 34.18 -1.49
CA GLY A 288 -24.20 34.90 -0.26
C GLY A 288 -23.20 34.13 0.62
N GLU A 289 -22.94 34.69 1.80
CA GLU A 289 -22.04 34.09 2.79
C GLU A 289 -22.67 32.85 3.42
N ALA A 290 -21.84 31.82 3.63
CA ALA A 290 -22.26 30.59 4.26
C ALA A 290 -22.35 30.76 5.79
N LEU A 291 -23.50 30.43 6.36
CA LEU A 291 -23.71 30.47 7.80
C LEU A 291 -22.94 29.35 8.49
N ALA A 292 -22.06 29.75 9.40
CA ALA A 292 -21.35 28.86 10.30
C ALA A 292 -22.30 28.21 11.32
N ASN A 293 -21.79 27.22 12.07
CA ASN A 293 -22.53 26.48 13.09
C ASN A 293 -23.83 25.82 12.58
N THR A 294 -23.88 25.53 11.28
CA THR A 294 -24.98 24.80 10.65
C THR A 294 -24.76 23.30 10.82
N SER A 295 -25.76 22.62 11.37
CA SER A 295 -25.84 21.16 11.39
C SER A 295 -26.49 20.68 10.10
N TRP A 296 -25.88 19.70 9.45
CA TRP A 296 -26.28 19.19 8.15
C TRP A 296 -26.63 17.73 8.24
N SER A 297 -27.74 17.36 7.61
CA SER A 297 -28.11 15.96 7.35
C SER A 297 -28.40 15.80 5.86
N VAL A 298 -27.75 14.84 5.22
CA VAL A 298 -28.07 14.42 3.85
C VAL A 298 -28.89 13.16 3.93
N ILE A 299 -30.06 13.18 3.30
CA ILE A 299 -31.00 12.06 3.34
C ILE A 299 -31.38 11.58 1.94
N THR A 300 -31.77 10.31 1.84
CA THR A 300 -32.40 9.77 0.63
C THR A 300 -33.85 10.29 0.50
N PRO A 301 -34.48 10.19 -0.68
CA PRO A 301 -35.90 10.46 -0.84
C PRO A 301 -36.80 9.61 0.06
N ALA A 302 -36.32 8.43 0.47
CA ALA A 302 -37.01 7.54 1.42
C ALA A 302 -36.93 8.02 2.88
N GLY A 303 -36.08 9.02 3.17
CA GLY A 303 -35.90 9.56 4.52
C GLY A 303 -34.72 8.98 5.30
N ASP A 304 -33.95 8.06 4.70
CA ASP A 304 -32.77 7.47 5.35
C ASP A 304 -31.65 8.50 5.45
N VAL A 305 -31.07 8.65 6.64
CA VAL A 305 -29.92 9.54 6.85
C VAL A 305 -28.65 8.87 6.33
N ILE A 306 -28.04 9.47 5.32
CA ILE A 306 -26.79 8.99 4.71
C ILE A 306 -25.57 9.61 5.41
N LYS A 307 -25.65 10.90 5.72
CA LYS A 307 -24.52 11.62 6.31
C LYS A 307 -24.97 12.75 7.19
N GLU A 308 -24.32 12.89 8.33
CA GLU A 308 -24.45 14.06 9.20
C GLU A 308 -23.10 14.79 9.27
N SER A 309 -23.16 16.11 9.33
CA SER A 309 -21.96 16.95 9.45
C SER A 309 -22.30 18.28 10.11
N THR A 310 -21.30 19.06 10.48
CA THR A 310 -21.48 20.40 11.07
C THR A 310 -20.42 21.34 10.53
N GLY A 311 -20.82 22.54 10.14
CA GLY A 311 -19.93 23.56 9.61
C GLY A 311 -20.58 24.43 8.54
N ALA A 312 -19.85 25.45 8.09
CA ALA A 312 -20.28 26.33 7.00
C ALA A 312 -20.14 25.66 5.62
N PHE A 313 -19.13 24.80 5.47
CA PHE A 313 -18.77 24.14 4.20
C PHE A 313 -18.42 22.66 4.39
N PRO A 314 -19.30 21.82 4.94
CA PRO A 314 -19.00 20.39 5.01
C PRO A 314 -18.91 19.81 3.60
N ARG A 315 -17.92 18.91 3.43
CA ARG A 315 -17.71 18.14 2.20
C ARG A 315 -18.18 16.73 2.43
N VAL A 316 -19.07 16.24 1.58
CA VAL A 316 -19.62 14.89 1.66
C VAL A 316 -19.39 14.16 0.34
N MET A 317 -18.93 12.91 0.41
CA MET A 317 -18.76 12.05 -0.77
C MET A 317 -20.02 11.21 -0.91
N LEU A 318 -20.79 11.39 -1.98
CA LEU A 318 -22.08 10.71 -2.15
C LEU A 318 -22.05 9.87 -3.41
N ALA A 319 -22.70 8.71 -3.37
CA ALA A 319 -22.97 7.95 -4.57
C ALA A 319 -23.86 8.76 -5.54
N GLU A 320 -23.86 8.40 -6.82
CA GLU A 320 -24.77 9.00 -7.79
C GLU A 320 -26.23 8.71 -7.42
N GLY A 321 -27.08 9.74 -7.45
CA GLY A 321 -28.48 9.62 -7.07
C GLY A 321 -29.13 10.94 -6.68
N GLU A 322 -30.38 10.86 -6.26
CA GLU A 322 -31.15 12.00 -5.75
C GLU A 322 -31.08 12.05 -4.22
N TYR A 323 -30.97 13.26 -3.67
CA TYR A 323 -30.79 13.50 -2.25
C TYR A 323 -31.49 14.77 -1.81
N ARG A 324 -31.69 14.89 -0.50
CA ARG A 324 -32.14 16.12 0.14
C ARG A 324 -31.16 16.52 1.23
N ALA A 325 -30.71 17.77 1.18
CA ALA A 325 -29.89 18.37 2.23
C ALA A 325 -30.80 19.08 3.22
N ILE A 326 -30.64 18.79 4.50
CA ILE A 326 -31.32 19.44 5.62
C ILE A 326 -30.26 20.22 6.39
N ALA A 327 -30.44 21.53 6.49
CA ALA A 327 -29.60 22.46 7.23
C ALA A 327 -30.37 22.95 8.46
N LYS A 328 -29.79 22.74 9.65
CA LYS A 328 -30.32 23.27 10.91
C LYS A 328 -29.37 24.32 11.46
N ASN A 329 -29.87 25.54 11.62
CA ASN A 329 -29.11 26.67 12.11
C ASN A 329 -29.99 27.50 13.05
N GLU A 330 -29.48 27.84 14.25
CA GLU A 330 -30.20 28.61 15.27
C GLU A 330 -31.63 28.10 15.59
N GLY A 331 -31.82 26.78 15.54
CA GLY A 331 -33.12 26.14 15.81
C GLY A 331 -34.11 26.14 14.63
N LYS A 332 -33.78 26.80 13.51
CA LYS A 332 -34.55 26.72 12.26
C LYS A 332 -34.01 25.60 11.37
N VAL A 333 -34.90 25.02 10.56
CA VAL A 333 -34.58 23.94 9.62
C VAL A 333 -34.90 24.39 8.21
N PHE A 334 -33.96 24.17 7.30
CA PHE A 334 -34.05 24.49 5.88
C PHE A 334 -33.70 23.25 5.08
N GLU A 335 -34.35 23.06 3.94
CA GLU A 335 -34.12 21.88 3.11
C GLU A 335 -34.03 22.21 1.62
N ARG A 336 -33.30 21.37 0.88
CA ARG A 336 -33.18 21.46 -0.56
C ARG A 336 -32.89 20.10 -1.19
N ASP A 337 -33.61 19.79 -2.25
CA ASP A 337 -33.32 18.63 -3.10
C ASP A 337 -32.18 18.92 -4.09
N PHE A 338 -31.36 17.91 -4.35
CA PHE A 338 -30.27 17.96 -5.31
C PHE A 338 -29.97 16.58 -5.90
N GLU A 339 -29.34 16.58 -7.08
CA GLU A 339 -28.91 15.39 -7.78
C GLU A 339 -27.38 15.32 -7.77
N VAL A 340 -26.83 14.16 -7.43
CA VAL A 340 -25.40 13.86 -7.51
C VAL A 340 -25.14 13.14 -8.82
N LYS A 341 -24.24 13.69 -9.64
CA LYS A 341 -23.81 13.11 -10.92
C LYS A 341 -22.41 12.54 -10.80
N ASN A 342 -22.17 11.38 -11.40
CA ASN A 342 -20.87 10.71 -11.31
C ASN A 342 -19.72 11.61 -11.81
N GLY A 343 -18.72 11.82 -10.95
CA GLY A 343 -17.51 12.58 -11.22
C GLY A 343 -17.70 14.07 -11.40
N VAL A 344 -18.89 14.59 -11.07
CA VAL A 344 -19.17 16.03 -11.10
C VAL A 344 -19.24 16.54 -9.67
N ASP A 345 -18.10 16.97 -9.16
CA ASP A 345 -18.04 17.66 -7.87
C ASP A 345 -18.87 18.94 -7.95
N GLY A 346 -19.59 19.23 -6.87
CA GLY A 346 -20.63 20.26 -6.88
C GLY A 346 -20.81 20.95 -5.55
N GLU A 347 -21.58 22.03 -5.60
CA GLU A 347 -21.96 22.80 -4.43
C GLU A 347 -23.48 22.90 -4.35
N VAL A 348 -24.02 22.74 -3.14
CA VAL A 348 -25.46 22.83 -2.86
C VAL A 348 -25.73 23.97 -1.90
N GLU A 349 -26.41 24.99 -2.43
CA GLU A 349 -26.87 26.16 -1.65
C GLU A 349 -28.27 25.93 -1.09
N VAL A 350 -28.39 25.82 0.22
CA VAL A 350 -29.67 25.87 0.92
C VAL A 350 -29.94 27.32 1.29
N LEU A 351 -31.14 27.82 0.98
CA LEU A 351 -31.52 29.21 1.23
C LEU A 351 -32.33 29.32 2.52
N ILE A 352 -31.99 30.30 3.33
CA ILE A 352 -32.85 30.77 4.42
C ILE A 352 -34.01 31.48 3.74
N ARG A 353 -35.22 30.95 3.92
CA ARG A 353 -36.45 31.58 3.41
C ARG A 353 -37.02 32.58 4.40
#